data_AF-A0A1B6J9I5-F1
#
_entry.id   AF-A0A1B6J9I5-F1
#
_cell.length_a   1.000
_cell.length_b   1.000
_cell.length_c   1.000
_cell.angle_alpha   90.00
_cell.angle_beta   90.00
_cell.angle_gamma   90.00
#
_symmetry.space_group_name_H-M   'P 1'
#
loop_
_entity.id
_entity.type
_entity.pdbx_description
1 polymer ?
#
loop_
_entity_poly.entity_id
_entity_poly.type
_entity_poly.pdbx_seq_one_letter_code
_entity_poly.pdbx_strand_id
1 'polypeptide(L)'
;VTDLHRDSIDHLTIPSVRAGHPPLRRVSEVFDCWFESGAMPYAQLHYPFKNQKDFDDRFPADFIAEGIDQTRGWFYTLLVISTALFKKAPFKNLIANGLVLASDGQKMSKRKKNYPDPMEIVNKYGADALRLYLVNSPVVRAENLRFKEEGVRDILKDVFLPWYNAYRFLIQNIQRINQEESMTFTFNEETATSTNVMDRWIMSFTQSLLAFVRREMEAYRAGQTQA
;
A
#
# COMPACT_ATOMS: atom_id res chain seq x y z
N VAL A 1 3.90 -18.28 32.16
CA VAL A 1 2.54 -18.37 31.59
C VAL A 1 2.68 -18.26 30.08
N THR A 2 2.21 -19.25 29.33
CA THR A 2 2.37 -19.34 27.86
C THR A 2 1.10 -18.96 27.10
N ASP A 3 -0.04 -18.92 27.79
CA ASP A 3 -1.35 -18.62 27.24
C ASP A 3 -2.19 -17.83 28.26
N LEU A 4 -2.85 -16.77 27.79
CA LEU A 4 -3.72 -15.90 28.56
C LEU A 4 -5.16 -15.88 28.01
N HIS A 5 -5.53 -16.83 27.15
CA HIS A 5 -6.92 -16.98 26.71
C HIS A 5 -7.82 -17.43 27.88
N ARG A 6 -9.11 -17.15 27.73
CA ARG A 6 -10.12 -17.28 28.80
C ARG A 6 -10.16 -18.66 29.46
N ASP A 7 -10.17 -19.70 28.65
CA ASP A 7 -10.14 -21.10 29.08
C ASP A 7 -8.92 -21.42 29.95
N SER A 8 -7.80 -20.75 29.69
CA SER A 8 -6.56 -20.89 30.45
C SER A 8 -6.51 -20.09 31.76
N ILE A 9 -7.30 -19.00 31.92
CA ILE A 9 -7.12 -18.07 33.05
C ILE A 9 -8.39 -17.76 33.86
N ASP A 10 -9.60 -18.07 33.39
CA ASP A 10 -10.85 -17.66 34.06
C ASP A 10 -11.03 -18.32 35.44
N HIS A 11 -10.36 -19.45 35.71
CA HIS A 11 -10.37 -20.11 37.01
C HIS A 11 -9.50 -19.43 38.08
N LEU A 12 -8.57 -18.56 37.66
CA LEU A 12 -7.64 -17.88 38.56
C LEU A 12 -8.36 -16.87 39.46
N THR A 13 -7.87 -16.72 40.69
CA THR A 13 -8.39 -15.76 41.67
C THR A 13 -7.25 -14.97 42.30
N ILE A 14 -7.54 -13.73 42.71
CA ILE A 14 -6.58 -12.86 43.39
C ILE A 14 -7.12 -12.52 44.78
N PRO A 15 -6.36 -12.71 45.87
CA PRO A 15 -6.79 -12.32 47.21
C PRO A 15 -7.18 -10.83 47.26
N SER A 16 -8.33 -10.53 47.86
CA SER A 16 -8.73 -9.14 48.07
C SER A 16 -7.81 -8.47 49.08
N VAL A 17 -7.29 -7.30 48.72
CA VAL A 17 -6.54 -6.43 49.66
C VAL A 17 -7.45 -5.72 50.67
N ARG A 18 -8.77 -5.74 50.44
CA ARG A 18 -9.78 -5.19 51.36
C ARG A 18 -10.21 -6.28 52.32
N ALA A 19 -10.03 -6.05 53.61
CA ALA A 19 -10.38 -6.98 54.67
C ALA A 19 -11.86 -7.39 54.61
N GLY A 20 -12.13 -8.69 54.82
CA GLY A 20 -13.49 -9.24 54.83
C GLY A 20 -14.14 -9.47 53.45
N HIS A 21 -13.50 -9.07 52.35
CA HIS A 21 -14.02 -9.30 51.01
C HIS A 21 -13.53 -10.63 50.39
N PRO A 22 -14.36 -11.29 49.56
CA PRO A 22 -13.97 -12.52 48.89
C PRO A 22 -12.84 -12.28 47.87
N PRO A 23 -12.11 -13.34 47.46
CA PRO A 23 -11.14 -13.26 46.38
C PRO A 23 -11.74 -12.69 45.09
N LEU A 24 -10.98 -11.83 44.43
CA LEU A 24 -11.34 -11.19 43.17
C LEU A 24 -11.24 -12.19 42.02
N ARG A 25 -12.18 -12.07 41.07
CA ARG A 25 -12.22 -12.82 39.81
C ARG A 25 -12.20 -11.86 38.64
N ARG A 26 -11.66 -12.31 37.50
CA ARG A 26 -11.71 -11.56 36.25
C ARG A 26 -13.18 -11.37 35.84
N VAL A 27 -13.48 -10.24 35.21
CA VAL A 27 -14.75 -10.04 34.51
C VAL A 27 -14.86 -10.99 33.31
N SER A 28 -16.07 -11.25 32.83
CA SER A 28 -16.31 -12.29 31.82
C SER A 28 -15.95 -11.85 30.38
N GLU A 29 -15.99 -10.55 30.16
CA GLU A 29 -15.91 -9.88 28.88
C GLU A 29 -14.52 -10.02 28.23
N VAL A 30 -14.50 -9.93 26.90
CA VAL A 30 -13.27 -9.85 26.09
C VAL A 30 -13.21 -8.49 25.41
N PHE A 31 -12.03 -8.12 24.93
CA PHE A 31 -11.88 -6.90 24.15
C PHE A 31 -12.58 -7.00 22.80
N ASP A 32 -12.99 -5.83 22.30
CA ASP A 32 -13.35 -5.64 20.90
C ASP A 32 -12.08 -5.73 20.04
N CYS A 33 -12.15 -6.41 18.88
CA CYS A 33 -11.00 -6.60 18.00
C CYS A 33 -10.48 -5.28 17.41
N TRP A 34 -11.29 -4.22 17.39
CA TRP A 34 -10.82 -2.88 17.04
C TRP A 34 -9.89 -2.27 18.07
N PHE A 35 -10.01 -2.64 19.35
CA PHE A 35 -9.05 -2.26 20.39
C PHE A 35 -7.71 -2.95 20.14
N GLU A 36 -7.73 -4.25 19.83
CA GLU A 36 -6.53 -5.03 19.53
C GLU A 36 -5.78 -4.49 18.30
N SER A 37 -6.50 -4.24 17.20
CA SER A 37 -5.92 -3.67 15.98
C SER A 37 -5.44 -2.23 16.16
N GLY A 38 -6.10 -1.43 17.00
CA GLY A 38 -5.64 -0.09 17.34
C GLY A 38 -4.41 -0.07 18.27
N ALA A 39 -4.22 -1.12 19.08
CA ALA A 39 -3.04 -1.32 19.92
C ALA A 39 -1.81 -1.82 19.14
N MET A 40 -2.00 -2.23 17.89
CA MET A 40 -0.96 -2.80 17.02
C MET A 40 0.39 -2.05 17.04
N PRO A 41 0.46 -0.70 17.01
CA PRO A 41 1.74 0.02 16.94
C PRO A 41 2.74 -0.39 18.02
N TYR A 42 2.29 -0.56 19.27
CA TYR A 42 3.14 -0.94 20.40
C TYR A 42 3.04 -2.44 20.71
N ALA A 43 1.86 -3.05 20.49
CA ALA A 43 1.64 -4.47 20.78
C ALA A 43 2.52 -5.38 19.91
N GLN A 44 2.73 -5.04 18.62
CA GLN A 44 3.58 -5.81 17.71
C GLN A 44 5.04 -5.93 18.20
N LEU A 45 5.49 -4.94 18.99
CA LEU A 45 6.85 -4.87 19.51
C LEU A 45 6.98 -5.46 20.92
N HIS A 46 5.86 -5.96 21.48
CA HIS A 46 5.77 -6.40 22.86
C HIS A 46 6.16 -5.28 23.85
N TYR A 47 5.86 -4.03 23.50
CA TYR A 47 6.07 -2.87 24.36
C TYR A 47 5.11 -2.91 25.55
N PRO A 48 5.53 -2.48 26.77
CA PRO A 48 6.85 -1.96 27.13
C PRO A 48 7.85 -3.04 27.57
N PHE A 49 7.51 -4.33 27.45
CA PHE A 49 8.34 -5.42 27.97
C PHE A 49 9.63 -5.63 27.16
N LYS A 50 9.57 -5.38 25.84
CA LYS A 50 10.71 -5.51 24.91
C LYS A 50 10.67 -4.40 23.85
N ASN A 51 11.79 -4.24 23.13
CA ASN A 51 11.93 -3.40 21.92
C ASN A 51 11.49 -1.93 22.10
N GLN A 52 11.71 -1.36 23.29
CA GLN A 52 11.34 0.02 23.60
C GLN A 52 11.98 1.01 22.63
N LYS A 53 13.29 0.86 22.37
CA LYS A 53 14.02 1.69 21.42
C LYS A 53 13.42 1.65 20.01
N ASP A 54 13.05 0.46 19.52
CA ASP A 54 12.41 0.33 18.20
C ASP A 54 11.06 1.03 18.14
N PHE A 55 10.28 0.99 19.23
CA PHE A 55 9.02 1.71 19.30
C PHE A 55 9.27 3.22 19.28
N ASP A 56 10.17 3.71 20.14
CA ASP A 56 10.46 5.14 20.28
C ASP A 56 11.06 5.74 18.99
N ASP A 57 11.88 4.97 18.26
CA ASP A 57 12.51 5.41 17.01
C ASP A 57 11.53 5.39 15.81
N ARG A 58 10.49 4.55 15.83
CA ARG A 58 9.55 4.36 14.69
C ARG A 58 8.17 4.97 14.90
N PHE A 59 7.82 5.33 16.13
CA PHE A 59 6.53 5.92 16.47
C PHE A 59 6.63 7.46 16.58
N PRO A 60 5.80 8.23 15.85
CA PRO A 60 4.68 7.79 15.00
C PRO A 60 5.12 7.35 13.59
N ALA A 61 4.31 6.48 12.97
CA ALA A 61 4.57 5.94 11.63
C ALA A 61 4.57 7.04 10.56
N ASP A 62 5.44 6.96 9.56
CA ASP A 62 5.48 7.98 8.49
C ASP A 62 4.25 7.92 7.57
N PHE A 63 3.72 6.73 7.32
CA PHE A 63 2.66 6.50 6.34
C PHE A 63 1.80 5.28 6.65
N ILE A 64 0.48 5.39 6.45
CA ILE A 64 -0.46 4.27 6.36
C ILE A 64 -1.42 4.46 5.19
N ALA A 65 -1.93 3.36 4.63
CA ALA A 65 -2.96 3.41 3.60
C ALA A 65 -3.92 2.22 3.70
N GLU A 66 -5.22 2.52 3.78
CA GLU A 66 -6.28 1.53 3.85
C GLU A 66 -7.56 2.05 3.18
N GLY A 67 -8.56 1.19 3.04
CA GLY A 67 -9.87 1.57 2.49
C GLY A 67 -10.56 2.67 3.29
N ILE A 68 -11.38 3.48 2.63
CA ILE A 68 -12.14 4.59 3.21
C ILE A 68 -13.10 4.14 4.34
N ASP A 69 -13.48 2.86 4.35
CA ASP A 69 -14.27 2.28 5.43
C ASP A 69 -13.52 2.24 6.78
N GLN A 70 -12.19 2.32 6.78
CA GLN A 70 -11.38 2.40 8.02
C GLN A 70 -11.52 3.73 8.76
N THR A 71 -12.13 4.76 8.16
CA THR A 71 -12.48 6.01 8.87
C THR A 71 -13.38 5.79 10.08
N ARG A 72 -14.15 4.69 10.11
CA ARG A 72 -14.99 4.27 11.24
C ARG A 72 -14.48 3.01 11.95
N GLY A 73 -13.27 2.56 11.63
CA GLY A 73 -12.66 1.36 12.17
C GLY A 73 -11.23 1.64 12.64
N TRP A 74 -10.25 1.08 11.94
CA TRP A 74 -8.85 1.08 12.37
C TRP A 74 -8.27 2.48 12.57
N PHE A 75 -8.55 3.43 11.68
CA PHE A 75 -8.03 4.80 11.81
C PHE A 75 -8.51 5.46 13.09
N TYR A 76 -9.77 5.22 13.46
CA TYR A 76 -10.36 5.76 14.68
C TYR A 76 -9.71 5.15 15.93
N THR A 77 -9.62 3.82 16.02
CA THR A 77 -9.06 3.19 17.23
C THR A 77 -7.56 3.43 17.39
N LEU A 78 -6.80 3.49 16.29
CA LEU A 78 -5.41 3.94 16.30
C LEU A 78 -5.31 5.33 16.96
N LEU A 79 -6.09 6.31 16.49
CA LEU A 79 -6.05 7.68 17.02
C LEU A 79 -6.44 7.73 18.50
N VAL A 80 -7.52 7.04 18.89
CA VAL A 80 -8.01 7.01 20.28
C VAL A 80 -6.95 6.47 21.23
N ILE A 81 -6.41 5.28 20.94
CA ILE A 81 -5.44 4.60 21.80
C ILE A 81 -4.13 5.40 21.85
N SER A 82 -3.64 5.84 20.70
CA SER A 82 -2.42 6.63 20.58
C SER A 82 -2.50 7.95 21.37
N THR A 83 -3.61 8.66 21.26
CA THR A 83 -3.84 9.92 21.99
C THR A 83 -3.99 9.67 23.49
N ALA A 84 -4.67 8.59 23.89
CA ALA A 84 -4.86 8.25 25.28
C ALA A 84 -3.52 7.92 25.97
N LEU A 85 -2.72 7.04 25.36
CA LEU A 85 -1.49 6.49 25.96
C LEU A 85 -0.25 7.36 25.73
N PHE A 86 -0.08 7.92 24.52
CA PHE A 86 1.17 8.56 24.10
C PHE A 86 1.04 10.06 23.80
N LYS A 87 -0.17 10.62 23.87
CA LYS A 87 -0.45 12.06 23.59
C LYS A 87 0.03 12.51 22.20
N LYS A 88 0.04 11.60 21.23
CA LYS A 88 0.46 11.86 19.84
C LYS A 88 -0.50 11.18 18.87
N ALA A 89 -0.56 11.66 17.63
CA ALA A 89 -1.18 10.93 16.53
C ALA A 89 -0.29 9.71 16.17
N PRO A 90 -0.87 8.57 15.73
CA PRO A 90 -0.12 7.35 15.49
C PRO A 90 0.63 7.32 14.14
N PHE A 91 0.30 8.24 13.23
CA PHE A 91 0.88 8.34 11.89
C PHE A 91 1.02 9.81 11.46
N LYS A 92 1.93 10.07 10.51
CA LYS A 92 2.18 11.41 9.91
C LYS A 92 1.37 11.62 8.63
N ASN A 93 1.30 10.61 7.76
CA ASN A 93 0.56 10.65 6.50
C ASN A 93 -0.42 9.47 6.40
N LEU A 94 -1.60 9.72 5.84
CA LEU A 94 -2.65 8.72 5.64
C LEU A 94 -3.26 8.87 4.24
N ILE A 95 -3.34 7.78 3.49
CA ILE A 95 -4.16 7.70 2.27
C ILE A 95 -5.38 6.81 2.55
N ALA A 96 -6.57 7.35 2.26
CA ALA A 96 -7.81 6.59 2.29
C ALA A 96 -8.20 6.22 0.84
N ASN A 97 -8.10 4.93 0.51
CA ASN A 97 -8.44 4.44 -0.82
C ASN A 97 -9.95 4.23 -0.94
N GLY A 98 -10.49 4.41 -2.13
CA GLY A 98 -11.89 4.07 -2.42
C GLY A 98 -12.12 2.56 -2.43
N LEU A 99 -13.36 2.13 -2.64
CA LEU A 99 -13.72 0.72 -2.62
C LEU A 99 -13.72 0.12 -4.02
N VAL A 100 -13.11 -1.05 -4.15
CA VAL A 100 -13.27 -1.90 -5.34
C VAL A 100 -14.57 -2.69 -5.20
N LEU A 101 -15.45 -2.49 -6.17
CA LEU A 101 -16.77 -3.10 -6.28
C LEU A 101 -16.76 -4.15 -7.39
N ALA A 102 -17.66 -5.12 -7.30
CA ALA A 102 -17.94 -6.02 -8.40
C ALA A 102 -18.43 -5.25 -9.64
N SER A 103 -18.41 -5.91 -10.80
CA SER A 103 -18.79 -5.29 -12.09
C SER A 103 -20.23 -4.74 -12.09
N ASP A 104 -21.11 -5.35 -11.29
CA ASP A 104 -22.50 -4.92 -11.06
C ASP A 104 -22.66 -3.78 -10.04
N GLY A 105 -21.56 -3.33 -9.42
CA GLY A 105 -21.54 -2.27 -8.41
C GLY A 105 -21.80 -2.73 -6.98
N GLN A 106 -21.97 -4.03 -6.72
CA GLN A 106 -22.08 -4.54 -5.35
C GLN A 106 -20.72 -4.61 -4.66
N LYS A 107 -20.71 -4.48 -3.32
CA LYS A 107 -19.50 -4.75 -2.53
C LYS A 107 -19.01 -6.18 -2.78
N MET A 108 -17.73 -6.33 -3.09
CA MET A 108 -17.11 -7.64 -3.24
C MET A 108 -17.16 -8.38 -1.91
N SER A 109 -17.49 -9.67 -1.92
CA SER A 109 -17.45 -10.48 -0.70
C SER A 109 -17.16 -11.95 -1.00
N LYS A 110 -16.31 -12.56 -0.15
CA LYS A 110 -15.97 -13.99 -0.23
C LYS A 110 -17.22 -14.87 -0.25
N ARG A 111 -18.27 -14.47 0.49
CA ARG A 111 -19.55 -15.19 0.54
C ARG A 111 -20.32 -15.14 -0.78
N LYS A 112 -20.35 -13.98 -1.46
CA LYS A 112 -21.06 -13.82 -2.74
C LYS A 112 -20.28 -14.34 -3.94
N LYS A 113 -18.95 -14.53 -3.81
CA LYS A 113 -18.06 -14.94 -4.91
C LYS A 113 -18.27 -14.11 -6.18
N ASN A 114 -18.51 -12.81 -5.99
CA ASN A 114 -18.89 -11.87 -7.06
C ASN A 114 -17.68 -11.12 -7.64
N TYR A 115 -16.49 -11.71 -7.57
CA TYR A 115 -15.26 -11.14 -8.10
C TYR A 115 -14.33 -12.28 -8.55
N PRO A 116 -13.54 -12.07 -9.63
CA PRO A 116 -12.54 -13.04 -10.04
C PRO A 116 -11.43 -13.12 -8.99
N ASP A 117 -10.83 -14.30 -8.81
CA ASP A 117 -9.69 -14.44 -7.90
C ASP A 117 -8.55 -13.50 -8.36
N PRO A 118 -8.02 -12.63 -7.49
CA PRO A 118 -6.88 -11.78 -7.84
C PRO A 118 -5.71 -12.55 -8.46
N MET A 119 -5.46 -13.78 -8.01
CA MET A 119 -4.38 -14.61 -8.55
C MET A 119 -4.67 -15.12 -9.96
N GLU A 120 -5.93 -15.37 -10.32
CA GLU A 120 -6.30 -15.69 -11.71
C GLU A 120 -5.98 -14.52 -12.64
N ILE A 121 -6.30 -13.29 -12.21
CA ILE A 121 -5.99 -12.07 -12.96
C ILE A 121 -4.48 -11.88 -13.10
N VAL A 122 -3.72 -12.06 -12.01
CA VAL A 122 -2.25 -11.96 -12.02
C VAL A 122 -1.63 -13.00 -12.95
N ASN A 123 -2.10 -14.25 -12.90
CA ASN A 123 -1.57 -15.31 -13.77
C ASN A 123 -1.89 -15.07 -15.25
N LYS A 124 -3.02 -14.43 -15.54
CA LYS A 124 -3.47 -14.16 -16.92
C LYS A 124 -2.85 -12.91 -17.54
N TYR A 125 -2.68 -11.85 -16.75
CA TYR A 125 -2.27 -10.52 -17.26
C TYR A 125 -1.01 -9.97 -16.61
N GLY A 126 -0.48 -10.60 -15.57
CA GLY A 126 0.64 -10.10 -14.79
C GLY A 126 0.23 -9.15 -13.67
N ALA A 127 1.06 -9.08 -12.63
CA ALA A 127 0.82 -8.22 -11.47
C ALA A 127 0.87 -6.73 -11.84
N ASP A 128 1.75 -6.33 -12.77
CA ASP A 128 1.94 -4.93 -13.13
C ASP A 128 0.73 -4.35 -13.88
N ALA A 129 0.08 -5.13 -14.74
CA ALA A 129 -1.16 -4.74 -15.39
C ALA A 129 -2.27 -4.45 -14.38
N LEU A 130 -2.43 -5.34 -13.39
CA LEU A 130 -3.40 -5.15 -12.31
C LEU A 130 -3.06 -3.94 -11.43
N ARG A 131 -1.79 -3.77 -11.05
CA ARG A 131 -1.35 -2.63 -10.23
C ARG A 131 -1.59 -1.31 -10.94
N LEU A 132 -1.19 -1.20 -12.21
CA LEU A 132 -1.36 0.02 -12.98
C LEU A 132 -2.85 0.31 -13.26
N TYR A 133 -3.66 -0.73 -13.52
CA TYR A 133 -5.12 -0.58 -13.62
C TYR A 133 -5.72 0.03 -12.35
N LEU A 134 -5.33 -0.45 -11.17
CA LEU A 134 -5.85 0.05 -9.90
C LEU A 134 -5.35 1.47 -9.58
N VAL A 135 -4.06 1.75 -9.77
CA VAL A 135 -3.49 3.09 -9.50
C VAL A 135 -4.04 4.15 -10.46
N ASN A 136 -4.30 3.78 -11.72
CA ASN A 136 -4.89 4.68 -12.73
C ASN A 136 -6.43 4.81 -12.60
N SER A 137 -7.02 4.24 -11.55
CA SER A 137 -8.47 4.26 -11.34
C SER A 137 -8.89 5.30 -10.29
N PRO A 138 -10.20 5.61 -10.16
CA PRO A 138 -10.69 6.55 -9.15
C PRO A 138 -10.41 6.14 -7.68
N VAL A 139 -10.01 4.90 -7.40
CA VAL A 139 -9.77 4.44 -6.01
C VAL A 139 -8.67 5.22 -5.30
N VAL A 140 -7.68 5.74 -6.01
CA VAL A 140 -6.62 6.58 -5.41
C VAL A 140 -7.13 7.96 -5.00
N ARG A 141 -8.38 8.31 -5.37
CA ARG A 141 -9.08 9.54 -5.01
C ARG A 141 -10.26 9.28 -4.07
N ALA A 142 -10.23 8.17 -3.33
CA ALA A 142 -11.27 7.75 -2.40
C ALA A 142 -12.63 7.40 -3.05
N GLU A 143 -12.68 7.24 -4.38
CA GLU A 143 -13.89 6.92 -5.14
C GLU A 143 -14.02 5.41 -5.43
N ASN A 144 -15.25 4.96 -5.68
CA ASN A 144 -15.50 3.56 -5.98
C ASN A 144 -15.07 3.20 -7.40
N LEU A 145 -14.44 2.03 -7.56
CA LEU A 145 -14.15 1.42 -8.86
C LEU A 145 -15.00 0.18 -9.04
N ARG A 146 -15.75 0.09 -10.14
CA ARG A 146 -16.35 -1.18 -10.58
C ARG A 146 -15.29 -1.97 -11.34
N PHE A 147 -14.82 -3.05 -10.75
CA PHE A 147 -13.77 -3.85 -11.35
C PHE A 147 -14.25 -4.53 -12.63
N LYS A 148 -13.49 -4.37 -13.71
CA LYS A 148 -13.70 -5.07 -14.97
C LYS A 148 -12.36 -5.64 -15.43
N GLU A 149 -12.33 -6.94 -15.67
CA GLU A 149 -11.14 -7.64 -16.18
C GLU A 149 -10.67 -7.06 -17.53
N GLU A 150 -11.61 -6.64 -18.37
CA GLU A 150 -11.32 -5.99 -19.66
C GLU A 150 -10.38 -4.78 -19.49
N GLY A 151 -10.57 -3.97 -18.43
CA GLY A 151 -9.70 -2.82 -18.17
C GLY A 151 -8.26 -3.21 -17.84
N VAL A 152 -8.04 -4.37 -17.22
CA VAL A 152 -6.68 -4.90 -16.96
C VAL A 152 -6.00 -5.33 -18.26
N ARG A 153 -6.76 -5.98 -19.15
CA ARG A 153 -6.29 -6.35 -20.49
C ARG A 153 -5.95 -5.12 -21.32
N ASP A 154 -6.77 -4.07 -21.24
CA ASP A 154 -6.57 -2.84 -22.00
C ASP A 154 -5.28 -2.12 -21.56
N ILE A 155 -4.94 -2.13 -20.26
CA ILE A 155 -3.64 -1.65 -19.76
C ILE A 155 -2.45 -2.37 -20.42
N LEU A 156 -2.52 -3.69 -20.59
CA LEU A 156 -1.46 -4.41 -21.31
C LEU A 156 -1.34 -3.94 -22.75
N LYS A 157 -2.47 -3.82 -23.43
CA LYS A 157 -2.52 -3.47 -24.85
C LYS A 157 -2.06 -2.04 -25.09
N ASP A 158 -2.48 -1.10 -24.25
CA ASP A 158 -2.34 0.33 -24.51
C ASP A 158 -1.10 0.94 -23.85
N VAL A 159 -0.51 0.27 -22.85
CA VAL A 159 0.68 0.75 -22.14
C VAL A 159 1.86 -0.21 -22.31
N PHE A 160 1.72 -1.46 -21.88
CA PHE A 160 2.86 -2.39 -21.83
C PHE A 160 3.33 -2.83 -23.22
N LEU A 161 2.42 -3.11 -24.16
CA LEU A 161 2.80 -3.48 -25.53
C LEU A 161 3.56 -2.35 -26.24
N PRO A 162 3.10 -1.09 -26.26
CA PRO A 162 3.88 0.02 -26.82
C PRO A 162 5.24 0.18 -26.14
N TRP A 163 5.31 0.07 -24.82
CA TRP A 163 6.56 0.19 -24.08
C TRP A 163 7.55 -0.93 -24.45
N TYR A 164 7.09 -2.18 -24.50
CA TYR A 164 7.90 -3.32 -24.92
C TYR A 164 8.36 -3.18 -26.39
N ASN A 165 7.49 -2.71 -27.28
CA ASN A 165 7.84 -2.48 -28.67
C ASN A 165 8.92 -1.39 -28.83
N ALA A 166 8.87 -0.33 -28.02
CA ALA A 166 9.91 0.70 -28.01
C ALA A 166 11.27 0.13 -27.55
N TYR A 167 11.28 -0.68 -26.49
CA TYR A 167 12.48 -1.39 -26.05
C TYR A 167 13.01 -2.35 -27.13
N ARG A 168 12.13 -3.16 -27.73
CA ARG A 168 12.50 -4.10 -28.79
C ARG A 168 13.10 -3.37 -29.98
N PHE A 169 12.52 -2.24 -30.39
CA PHE A 169 13.05 -1.40 -31.47
C PHE A 169 14.47 -0.91 -31.15
N LEU A 170 14.73 -0.44 -29.92
CA LEU A 170 16.08 -0.04 -29.48
C LEU A 170 17.08 -1.20 -29.61
N ILE A 171 16.76 -2.38 -29.05
CA ILE A 171 17.66 -3.54 -29.09
C ILE A 171 17.94 -4.01 -30.52
N GLN A 172 16.92 -4.02 -31.38
CA GLN A 172 17.10 -4.41 -32.78
C GLN A 172 18.02 -3.45 -33.53
N ASN A 173 17.93 -2.14 -33.27
CA ASN A 173 18.83 -1.17 -33.88
C ASN A 173 20.28 -1.31 -33.37
N ILE A 174 20.45 -1.57 -32.07
CA ILE A 174 21.78 -1.86 -31.50
C ILE A 174 22.39 -3.10 -32.16
N GLN A 175 21.61 -4.18 -32.31
CA GLN A 175 22.05 -5.40 -32.98
C GLN A 175 22.43 -5.16 -34.44
N ARG A 176 21.63 -4.37 -35.17
CA ARG A 176 21.91 -3.98 -36.56
C ARG A 176 23.25 -3.25 -36.68
N ILE A 177 23.49 -2.22 -35.86
CA ILE A 177 24.74 -1.44 -35.87
C ILE A 177 25.96 -2.33 -35.56
N ASN A 178 25.84 -3.21 -34.56
CA ASN A 178 26.92 -4.13 -34.20
C ASN A 178 27.30 -5.07 -35.37
N GLN A 179 26.33 -5.49 -36.18
CA GLN A 179 26.55 -6.42 -37.30
C GLN A 179 27.00 -5.72 -38.58
N GLU A 180 26.34 -4.63 -38.97
CA GLU A 180 26.55 -3.98 -40.26
C GLU A 180 27.73 -3.00 -40.23
N GLU A 181 27.92 -2.30 -39.10
CA GLU A 181 28.90 -1.22 -38.97
C GLU A 181 30.11 -1.64 -38.13
N SER A 182 30.12 -2.87 -37.59
CA SER A 182 31.15 -3.40 -36.68
C SER A 182 31.44 -2.49 -35.47
N MET A 183 30.44 -1.69 -35.07
CA MET A 183 30.52 -0.78 -33.93
C MET A 183 29.77 -1.36 -32.74
N THR A 184 30.43 -1.50 -31.60
CA THR A 184 29.76 -1.91 -30.34
C THR A 184 29.10 -0.70 -29.68
N PHE A 185 27.77 -0.66 -29.67
CA PHE A 185 27.05 0.37 -28.92
C PHE A 185 27.24 0.18 -27.41
N THR A 186 27.78 1.20 -26.74
CA THR A 186 27.84 1.29 -25.27
C THR A 186 27.32 2.66 -24.86
N PHE A 187 26.41 2.71 -23.89
CA PHE A 187 25.94 3.98 -23.34
C PHE A 187 27.07 4.65 -22.54
N ASN A 188 27.35 5.92 -22.84
CA ASN A 188 28.29 6.76 -22.10
C ASN A 188 27.63 8.10 -21.80
N GLU A 189 27.45 8.39 -20.51
CA GLU A 189 26.80 9.60 -20.01
C GLU A 189 27.58 10.88 -20.36
N GLU A 190 28.91 10.83 -20.37
CA GLU A 190 29.78 11.98 -20.68
C GLU A 190 29.65 12.44 -22.14
N THR A 191 29.30 11.51 -23.04
CA THR A 191 29.11 11.78 -24.47
C THR A 191 27.64 11.82 -24.88
N ALA A 192 26.70 11.72 -23.92
CA ALA A 192 25.26 11.65 -24.19
C ALA A 192 24.61 13.00 -24.59
N THR A 193 25.41 13.96 -25.05
CA THR A 193 24.93 15.25 -25.56
C THR A 193 24.63 15.14 -27.06
N SER A 194 23.34 15.12 -27.42
CA SER A 194 22.90 15.17 -28.80
C SER A 194 22.58 16.61 -29.24
N THR A 195 22.92 16.93 -30.49
CA THR A 195 22.54 18.19 -31.14
C THR A 195 21.15 18.11 -31.81
N ASN A 196 20.58 16.91 -31.92
CA ASN A 196 19.26 16.70 -32.49
C ASN A 196 18.17 17.33 -31.60
N VAL A 197 17.26 18.10 -32.21
CA VAL A 197 16.19 18.82 -31.49
C VAL A 197 15.24 17.86 -30.79
N MET A 198 14.91 16.72 -31.40
CA MET A 198 14.02 15.71 -30.81
C MET A 198 14.66 15.03 -29.60
N ASP A 199 15.94 14.67 -29.68
CA ASP A 199 16.67 14.09 -28.54
C ASP A 199 16.69 15.05 -27.35
N ARG A 200 16.98 16.32 -27.61
CA ARG A 200 16.97 17.38 -26.59
C ARG A 200 15.57 17.57 -25.99
N TRP A 201 14.53 17.50 -26.80
CA TRP A 201 13.14 17.56 -26.33
C TRP A 201 12.78 16.36 -25.44
N ILE A 202 13.12 15.12 -25.84
CA ILE A 202 12.88 13.91 -25.04
C ILE A 202 13.57 14.02 -23.68
N MET A 203 14.83 14.48 -23.65
CA MET A 203 15.57 14.70 -22.41
C MET A 203 14.93 15.77 -21.52
N SER A 204 14.51 16.90 -22.10
CA SER A 204 13.82 17.97 -21.37
C SER A 204 12.48 17.50 -20.79
N PHE A 205 11.69 16.76 -21.56
CA PHE A 205 10.44 16.18 -21.10
C PHE A 205 10.67 15.16 -19.97
N THR A 206 11.70 14.31 -20.10
CA THR A 206 12.07 13.33 -19.08
C THR A 206 12.44 14.01 -17.75
N GLN A 207 13.24 15.08 -17.79
CA GLN A 207 13.58 15.84 -16.57
C GLN A 207 12.36 16.49 -15.93
N SER A 208 11.44 17.01 -16.75
CA SER A 208 10.17 17.59 -16.28
C SER A 208 9.29 16.52 -15.61
N LEU A 209 9.20 15.33 -16.20
CA LEU A 209 8.50 14.18 -15.62
C LEU A 209 9.12 13.74 -14.28
N LEU A 210 10.45 13.68 -14.19
CA LEU A 210 11.15 13.34 -12.95
C LEU A 210 10.87 14.35 -11.83
N ALA A 211 10.90 15.65 -12.14
CA ALA A 211 10.58 16.70 -11.19
C ALA A 211 9.12 16.62 -10.73
N PHE A 212 8.20 16.37 -11.66
CA PHE A 212 6.79 16.16 -11.37
C PHE A 212 6.57 14.97 -10.42
N VAL A 213 7.10 13.79 -10.77
CA VAL A 213 6.93 12.57 -9.96
C VAL A 213 7.50 12.75 -8.56
N ARG A 214 8.69 13.34 -8.40
CA ARG A 214 9.27 13.61 -7.07
C ARG A 214 8.34 14.45 -6.22
N ARG A 215 7.85 15.58 -6.77
CA ARG A 215 6.95 16.49 -6.07
C ARG A 215 5.64 15.82 -5.64
N GLU A 216 5.00 15.06 -6.54
CA GLU A 216 3.74 14.40 -6.23
C GLU A 216 3.92 13.28 -5.20
N MET A 217 5.01 12.51 -5.28
CA MET A 217 5.32 11.44 -4.33
C MET A 217 5.68 11.97 -2.93
N GLU A 218 6.43 13.07 -2.84
CA GLU A 218 6.69 13.76 -1.56
C GLU A 218 5.39 14.25 -0.89
N ALA A 219 4.40 14.62 -1.70
CA ALA A 219 3.08 15.03 -1.24
C ALA A 219 2.07 13.87 -1.07
N TYR A 220 2.50 12.61 -1.26
CA TYR A 220 1.64 11.41 -1.21
C TYR A 220 0.45 11.44 -2.21
N ARG A 221 0.64 12.03 -3.40
CA ARG A 221 -0.39 12.16 -4.45
C ARG A 221 -0.17 11.18 -5.60
N ALA A 222 -0.72 9.97 -5.47
CA ALA A 222 -0.53 8.89 -6.47
C ALA A 222 -1.48 8.93 -7.69
N GLY A 223 -2.39 9.92 -7.78
CA GLY A 223 -3.49 9.92 -8.76
C GLY A 223 -3.78 11.23 -9.46
N GLN A 224 -2.87 12.21 -9.39
CA GLN A 224 -3.01 13.46 -10.12
C GLN A 224 -2.36 13.33 -11.49
N THR A 225 -3.15 13.11 -12.53
CA THR A 225 -2.76 13.49 -13.90
C THR A 225 -3.12 14.97 -14.06
N GLN A 226 -2.12 15.82 -14.33
CA GLN A 226 -2.41 17.17 -14.83
C GLN A 226 -3.09 17.01 -16.19
N ALA A 227 -4.31 17.55 -16.30
CA ALA A 227 -4.99 17.76 -17.56
C ALA A 227 -4.29 18.83 -18.39
#